data_AF-A0A1I6Q5M2-F1
#
_entry.id   AF-A0A1I6Q5M2-F1
#
_cell.length_a   1.000
_cell.length_b   1.000
_cell.length_c   1.000
_cell.angle_alpha   90.00
_cell.angle_beta   90.00
_cell.angle_gamma   90.00
#
_symmetry.space_group_name_H-M   'P 1'
#
loop_
_entity.id
_entity.type
_entity.pdbx_description
1 polymer ?
#
loop_
_entity_poly.entity_id
_entity_poly.type
_entity_poly.pdbx_seq_one_letter_code
_entity_poly.pdbx_strand_id
1 'polypeptide(L)'
;MKKNILILLVIGLAIIIGVYSIITASKYHALTSKIKDLQQLQLVSIDERAASINYRFSALITDNNITNQEMIDAAFLIEEFRNITEPYGALTPLDEDEGALGALYAVYGKAWKAINYKPSDITVNDVKKINNSIDEFRNGVKALGH
;
A
#
# COMPACT_ATOMS: atom_id res chain seq x y z
N MET A 1 -13.01 -11.38 61.32
CA MET A 1 -11.92 -12.03 60.52
C MET A 1 -12.34 -12.42 59.10
N LYS A 2 -13.41 -13.20 58.88
CA LYS A 2 -13.82 -13.63 57.51
C LYS A 2 -14.06 -12.49 56.50
N LYS A 3 -14.63 -11.36 56.94
CA LYS A 3 -14.91 -10.19 56.09
C LYS A 3 -13.64 -9.50 55.58
N ASN A 4 -12.56 -9.46 56.37
CA ASN A 4 -11.29 -8.83 55.99
C ASN A 4 -10.51 -9.70 54.98
N ILE A 5 -10.64 -11.02 55.08
CA ILE A 5 -10.02 -11.97 54.14
C ILE A 5 -10.67 -11.86 52.75
N LEU A 6 -12.00 -11.71 52.71
CA LEU A 6 -12.74 -11.53 51.44
C LEU A 6 -12.36 -10.21 50.74
N ILE A 7 -12.23 -9.12 51.49
CA ILE A 7 -11.82 -7.81 50.95
C ILE A 7 -10.41 -7.88 50.35
N LEU A 8 -9.46 -8.52 51.04
CA LEU A 8 -8.10 -8.70 50.55
C LEU A 8 -8.04 -9.55 49.26
N LEU A 9 -8.88 -10.58 49.15
CA LEU A 9 -9.00 -11.40 47.95
C LEU A 9 -9.51 -10.63 46.74
N VAL A 10 -10.53 -9.78 46.93
CA VAL A 10 -11.13 -8.96 45.85
C VAL A 10 -10.11 -7.92 45.34
N ILE A 11 -9.36 -7.30 46.24
CA ILE A 11 -8.29 -6.34 45.88
C ILE A 11 -7.19 -7.06 45.10
N GLY A 12 -6.75 -8.24 45.53
CA GLY A 12 -5.75 -9.04 44.82
C GLY A 12 -6.19 -9.41 43.40
N LEU A 13 -7.45 -9.83 43.22
CA LEU A 13 -8.02 -10.14 41.91
C LEU A 13 -8.09 -8.91 41.00
N ALA A 14 -8.49 -7.75 41.52
CA ALA A 14 -8.53 -6.51 40.75
C ALA A 14 -7.13 -6.09 40.25
N ILE A 15 -6.10 -6.24 41.08
CA ILE A 15 -4.71 -5.96 40.69
C ILE A 15 -4.24 -6.92 39.59
N ILE A 16 -4.51 -8.23 39.73
CA ILE A 16 -4.13 -9.23 38.73
C ILE A 16 -4.80 -8.93 37.38
N ILE A 17 -6.09 -8.61 37.39
CA ILE A 17 -6.85 -8.25 36.17
C ILE A 17 -6.30 -6.96 35.56
N GLY A 18 -5.99 -5.94 36.37
CA GLY A 18 -5.42 -4.68 35.91
C GLY A 18 -4.05 -4.88 35.25
N VAL A 19 -3.15 -5.62 35.88
CA VAL A 19 -1.83 -5.94 35.32
C VAL A 19 -1.94 -6.75 34.03
N TYR A 20 -2.80 -7.77 34.00
CA TYR A 20 -3.04 -8.57 32.79
C TYR A 20 -3.58 -7.71 31.63
N SER A 21 -4.50 -6.79 31.92
CA SER A 21 -5.06 -5.88 30.94
C SER A 21 -4.00 -4.92 30.38
N ILE A 22 -3.13 -4.37 31.24
CA ILE A 22 -2.01 -3.51 30.82
C ILE A 22 -1.01 -4.26 29.95
N ILE A 23 -0.63 -5.50 30.32
CA ILE A 23 0.29 -6.32 29.52
C ILE A 23 -0.33 -6.62 28.15
N THR A 24 -1.62 -6.93 28.11
CA THR A 24 -2.33 -7.23 26.86
C THR A 24 -2.42 -6.00 25.97
N ALA A 25 -2.78 -4.84 26.54
CA ALA A 25 -2.81 -3.58 25.81
C ALA A 25 -1.42 -3.17 25.30
N SER A 26 -0.37 -3.36 26.10
CA SER A 26 1.02 -3.10 25.71
C SER A 26 1.46 -4.00 24.55
N LYS A 27 1.15 -5.31 24.62
CA LYS A 27 1.42 -6.26 23.53
C LYS A 27 0.64 -5.92 22.27
N TYR A 28 -0.63 -5.57 22.41
CA TYR A 28 -1.47 -5.15 21.29
C TYR A 28 -0.92 -3.89 20.62
N HIS A 29 -0.52 -2.88 21.40
CA HIS A 29 0.06 -1.65 20.88
C HIS A 29 1.39 -1.89 20.18
N ALA A 30 2.28 -2.72 20.76
CA ALA A 30 3.54 -3.10 20.13
C ALA A 30 3.33 -3.85 18.81
N LEU A 31 2.35 -4.76 18.75
CA LEU A 31 2.00 -5.49 17.53
C LEU A 31 1.47 -4.53 16.45
N THR A 32 0.56 -3.64 16.82
CA THR A 32 -0.04 -2.65 15.93
C THR A 32 1.03 -1.71 15.37
N SER A 33 1.94 -1.21 16.23
CA SER A 33 3.08 -0.39 15.81
C SER A 33 3.94 -1.13 14.79
N LYS A 34 4.28 -2.40 15.05
CA LYS A 34 5.10 -3.19 14.14
C LYS A 34 4.41 -3.44 12.78
N ILE A 35 3.10 -3.66 12.77
CA ILE A 35 2.36 -3.80 11.51
C ILE A 35 2.35 -2.48 10.75
N LYS A 36 2.18 -1.34 11.45
CA LYS A 36 2.25 0.00 10.84
C LYS A 36 3.62 0.25 10.19
N ASP A 37 4.70 -0.10 10.87
CA ASP A 37 6.06 0.00 10.33
C ASP A 37 6.25 -0.88 9.08
N LEU A 38 5.72 -2.11 9.10
CA LEU A 38 5.78 -3.01 7.94
C LEU A 38 4.96 -2.48 6.76
N GLN A 39 3.78 -1.91 7.00
CA GLN A 39 2.95 -1.28 5.97
C GLN A 39 3.66 -0.06 5.36
N GLN A 40 4.27 0.79 6.19
CA GLN A 40 5.10 1.91 5.74
C GLN A 40 6.24 1.44 4.83
N LEU A 41 6.98 0.40 5.24
CA LEU A 41 8.06 -0.17 4.42
C LEU A 41 7.55 -0.72 3.08
N GLN A 42 6.38 -1.35 3.07
CA GLN A 42 5.74 -1.82 1.83
C GLN A 42 5.36 -0.65 0.91
N LEU A 43 4.75 0.41 1.44
CA LEU A 43 4.39 1.60 0.65
C LEU A 43 5.62 2.28 0.05
N VAL A 44 6.71 2.41 0.82
CA VAL A 44 7.99 2.94 0.31
C VAL A 44 8.54 2.07 -0.83
N SER A 45 8.58 0.75 -0.64
CA SER A 45 9.05 -0.17 -1.68
C SER A 45 8.19 -0.11 -2.95
N ILE A 46 6.87 0.07 -2.80
CA ILE A 46 5.93 0.24 -3.90
C ILE A 46 6.23 1.54 -4.67
N ASP A 47 6.44 2.67 -3.98
CA ASP A 47 6.82 3.94 -4.63
C ASP A 47 8.16 3.83 -5.37
N GLU A 48 9.18 3.23 -4.75
CA GLU A 48 10.50 3.08 -5.39
C GLU A 48 10.43 2.25 -6.67
N ARG A 49 9.71 1.12 -6.63
CA ARG A 49 9.52 0.28 -7.83
C ARG A 49 8.69 0.99 -8.90
N ALA A 50 7.61 1.66 -8.51
CA ALA A 50 6.81 2.46 -9.43
C ALA A 50 7.62 3.61 -10.05
N ALA A 51 8.51 4.25 -9.29
CA ALA A 51 9.41 5.29 -9.79
C ALA A 51 10.39 4.75 -10.85
N SER A 52 10.96 3.57 -10.61
CA SER A 52 11.83 2.89 -11.56
C SER A 52 11.11 2.58 -12.87
N ILE A 53 9.88 2.06 -12.78
CA ILE A 53 9.03 1.78 -13.94
C ILE A 53 8.69 3.06 -14.70
N ASN A 54 8.31 4.13 -13.99
CA ASN A 54 8.01 5.43 -14.60
C ASN A 54 9.20 5.99 -15.39
N TYR A 55 10.41 5.89 -14.81
CA TYR A 55 11.64 6.30 -15.49
C TYR A 55 11.86 5.50 -16.77
N ARG A 56 11.68 4.17 -16.73
CA ARG A 56 11.83 3.30 -17.90
C ARG A 56 10.76 3.56 -18.96
N PHE A 57 9.51 3.81 -18.56
CA PHE A 57 8.44 4.20 -19.49
C PHE A 57 8.73 5.55 -20.17
N SER A 58 9.22 6.52 -19.41
CA SER A 58 9.62 7.84 -19.93
C SER A 58 10.72 7.75 -20.99
N ALA A 59 11.56 6.70 -20.91
CA ALA A 59 12.64 6.45 -21.86
C ALA A 59 12.22 5.70 -23.13
N LEU A 60 11.03 5.07 -23.16
CA LEU A 60 10.56 4.26 -24.30
C LEU A 60 10.19 5.06 -25.55
N ILE A 61 10.09 6.39 -25.46
CA ILE A 61 9.66 7.23 -26.61
C ILE A 61 10.52 8.48 -26.66
N THR A 62 11.74 8.32 -27.13
CA THR A 62 12.66 9.44 -27.36
C THR A 62 12.38 10.20 -28.66
N ASP A 63 11.68 9.60 -29.64
CA ASP A 63 11.54 10.13 -31.01
C ASP A 63 10.10 10.21 -31.54
N ASN A 64 9.09 10.21 -30.65
CA ASN A 64 7.65 10.24 -30.99
C ASN A 64 7.19 9.10 -31.92
N ASN A 65 7.92 7.99 -31.97
CA ASN A 65 7.49 6.75 -32.60
C ASN A 65 7.54 5.60 -31.58
N ILE A 66 6.89 4.48 -31.90
CA ILE A 66 7.05 3.23 -31.13
C ILE A 66 7.48 2.13 -32.09
N THR A 67 8.67 1.60 -31.86
CA THR A 67 9.21 0.43 -32.53
C THR A 67 8.64 -0.87 -31.94
N ASN A 68 8.75 -1.97 -32.68
CA ASN A 68 8.34 -3.29 -32.18
C ASN A 68 9.07 -3.68 -30.88
N GLN A 69 10.33 -3.24 -30.70
CA GLN A 69 11.06 -3.49 -29.47
C GLN A 69 10.49 -2.69 -28.31
N GLU A 70 10.20 -1.39 -28.51
CA GLU A 70 9.59 -0.55 -27.48
C GLU A 70 8.17 -1.00 -27.11
N MET A 71 7.42 -1.61 -28.04
CA MET A 71 6.15 -2.26 -27.74
C MET A 71 6.33 -3.46 -26.79
N ILE A 72 7.35 -4.29 -27.02
CA ILE A 72 7.67 -5.44 -26.17
C ILE A 72 8.13 -4.94 -24.79
N ASP A 73 9.00 -3.95 -24.75
CA ASP A 73 9.48 -3.37 -23.50
C ASP A 73 8.34 -2.72 -22.71
N ALA A 74 7.43 -2.02 -23.39
CA ALA A 74 6.19 -1.53 -22.78
C ALA A 74 5.36 -2.67 -22.21
N ALA A 75 5.17 -3.78 -22.95
CA ALA A 75 4.47 -4.97 -22.46
C ALA A 75 5.04 -5.47 -21.12
N PHE A 76 6.37 -5.59 -21.03
CA PHE A 76 7.03 -5.99 -19.79
C PHE A 76 6.83 -4.98 -18.66
N LEU A 77 6.93 -3.68 -18.93
CA LEU A 77 6.72 -2.65 -17.91
C LEU A 77 5.27 -2.60 -17.40
N ILE A 78 4.29 -2.85 -18.27
CA ILE A 78 2.87 -2.94 -17.88
C ILE A 78 2.67 -4.09 -16.91
N GLU A 79 3.20 -5.27 -17.22
CA GLU A 79 3.13 -6.43 -16.35
C GLU A 79 3.87 -6.21 -15.04
N GLU A 80 5.05 -5.57 -15.08
CA GLU A 80 5.78 -5.20 -13.88
C GLU A 80 4.97 -4.24 -13.00
N PHE A 81 4.27 -3.28 -13.60
CA PHE A 81 3.42 -2.35 -12.88
C PHE A 81 2.16 -3.01 -12.32
N ARG A 82 1.53 -3.96 -13.05
CA ARG A 82 0.44 -4.82 -12.55
C ARG A 82 0.86 -5.58 -11.30
N ASN A 83 2.04 -6.19 -11.33
CA ASN A 83 2.59 -6.96 -10.21
C ASN A 83 2.86 -6.11 -8.95
N ILE A 84 2.90 -4.78 -9.06
CA ILE A 84 3.05 -3.86 -7.93
C ILE A 84 1.69 -3.31 -7.47
N THR A 85 0.79 -3.05 -8.42
CA THR A 85 -0.54 -2.51 -8.14
C THR A 85 -1.49 -3.56 -7.56
N GLU A 86 -1.39 -4.82 -7.95
CA GLU A 86 -2.23 -5.91 -7.41
C GLU A 86 -2.08 -6.10 -5.89
N PRO A 87 -0.85 -6.27 -5.33
CA PRO A 87 -0.66 -6.34 -3.88
C PRO A 87 -1.15 -5.08 -3.15
N TYR A 88 -1.02 -3.91 -3.78
CA TYR A 88 -1.50 -2.66 -3.24
C TYR A 88 -3.03 -2.61 -3.10
N GLY A 89 -3.76 -3.14 -4.10
CA GLY A 89 -5.22 -3.27 -4.04
C GLY A 89 -5.73 -4.24 -2.96
N ALA A 90 -4.85 -5.11 -2.44
CA ALA A 90 -5.14 -6.01 -1.33
C ALA A 90 -4.78 -5.42 0.05
N LEU A 91 -4.16 -4.23 0.11
CA LEU A 91 -3.86 -3.57 1.38
C LEU A 91 -5.15 -3.15 2.06
N THR A 92 -5.27 -3.56 3.32
CA THR A 92 -6.32 -3.07 4.23
C THR A 92 -5.66 -2.11 5.22
N PRO A 93 -6.13 -0.86 5.36
CA PRO A 93 -5.63 0.05 6.38
C PRO A 93 -5.87 -0.54 7.78
N LEU A 94 -4.91 -0.32 8.69
CA LEU A 94 -4.97 -0.82 10.06
C LEU A 94 -6.07 -0.16 10.89
N ASP A 95 -6.31 1.13 10.62
CA ASP A 95 -7.43 1.86 11.18
C ASP A 95 -8.61 1.67 10.21
N GLU A 96 -9.75 1.21 10.71
CA GLU A 96 -11.01 1.01 9.95
C GLU A 96 -11.64 2.35 9.51
N ASP A 97 -10.83 3.36 9.21
CA ASP A 97 -11.29 4.59 8.59
C ASP A 97 -11.75 4.27 7.16
N GLU A 98 -13.08 4.26 6.97
CA GLU A 98 -13.71 4.09 5.67
C GLU A 98 -13.16 5.09 4.63
N GLY A 99 -12.71 6.28 5.05
CA GLY A 99 -12.08 7.27 4.19
C GLY A 99 -10.73 6.81 3.63
N ALA A 100 -9.89 6.19 4.47
CA ALA A 100 -8.59 5.65 4.06
C ALA A 100 -8.75 4.47 3.09
N LEU A 101 -9.75 3.62 3.34
CA LEU A 101 -10.10 2.49 2.48
C LEU A 101 -10.58 2.97 1.09
N GLY A 102 -11.44 4.00 1.05
CA GLY A 102 -11.89 4.63 -0.19
C GLY A 102 -10.75 5.28 -0.99
N ALA A 103 -9.81 5.94 -0.31
CA ALA A 103 -8.64 6.55 -0.94
C ALA A 103 -7.73 5.50 -1.60
N LEU A 104 -7.43 4.40 -0.90
CA LEU A 104 -6.66 3.27 -1.43
C LEU A 104 -7.28 2.69 -2.71
N TYR A 105 -8.59 2.39 -2.67
CA TYR A 105 -9.29 1.86 -3.84
C TYR A 105 -9.36 2.85 -5.01
N ALA A 106 -9.45 4.15 -4.73
CA ALA A 106 -9.42 5.17 -5.77
C ALA A 106 -8.05 5.22 -6.48
N VAL A 107 -6.95 5.19 -5.71
CA VAL A 107 -5.58 5.16 -6.24
C VAL A 107 -5.35 3.90 -7.07
N TYR A 108 -5.72 2.73 -6.52
CA TYR A 108 -5.65 1.45 -7.23
C TYR A 108 -6.48 1.45 -8.53
N GLY A 109 -7.74 1.88 -8.46
CA GLY A 109 -8.67 1.84 -9.59
C GLY A 109 -8.24 2.75 -10.75
N LYS A 110 -7.59 3.88 -10.47
CA LYS A 110 -6.99 4.74 -11.50
C LYS A 110 -5.81 4.06 -12.18
N ALA A 111 -4.87 3.52 -11.39
CA ALA A 111 -3.69 2.82 -11.91
C ALA A 111 -4.09 1.60 -12.75
N TRP A 112 -5.05 0.81 -12.28
CA TRP A 112 -5.54 -0.39 -12.97
C TRP A 112 -6.16 -0.07 -14.33
N LYS A 113 -7.00 0.97 -14.42
CA LYS A 113 -7.57 1.42 -15.70
C LYS A 113 -6.50 1.85 -16.68
N ALA A 114 -5.47 2.51 -16.16
CA ALA A 114 -4.31 2.98 -16.91
C ALA A 114 -3.25 1.91 -17.15
N ILE A 115 -3.53 0.63 -16.90
CA ILE A 115 -2.73 -0.51 -17.37
C ILE A 115 -3.54 -1.58 -18.10
N ASN A 116 -4.86 -1.42 -18.19
CA ASN A 116 -5.75 -2.39 -18.78
C ASN A 116 -5.89 -2.20 -20.31
N TYR A 117 -4.77 -2.34 -21.03
CA TYR A 117 -4.71 -2.34 -22.49
C TYR A 117 -3.93 -3.53 -23.01
N LYS A 118 -4.15 -3.84 -24.29
CA LYS A 118 -3.36 -4.82 -25.03
C LYS A 118 -2.07 -4.15 -25.50
N PRO A 119 -0.89 -4.67 -25.12
CA PRO A 119 0.39 -4.06 -25.52
C PRO A 119 0.62 -4.00 -27.03
N SER A 120 -0.08 -4.83 -27.82
CA SER A 120 0.00 -4.85 -29.28
C SER A 120 -0.47 -3.57 -29.96
N ASP A 121 -1.29 -2.77 -29.27
CA ASP A 121 -1.97 -1.60 -29.83
C ASP A 121 -1.46 -0.29 -29.21
N ILE A 122 -0.32 -0.34 -28.51
CA ILE A 122 0.18 0.79 -27.73
C ILE A 122 0.64 1.94 -28.64
N THR A 123 0.13 3.14 -28.37
CA THR A 123 0.54 4.37 -29.06
C THR A 123 1.41 5.25 -28.17
N VAL A 124 2.06 6.25 -28.78
CA VAL A 124 2.83 7.26 -28.05
C VAL A 124 2.01 7.98 -26.98
N ASN A 125 0.73 8.26 -27.30
CA ASN A 125 -0.17 8.90 -26.36
C ASN A 125 -0.53 7.97 -25.19
N ASP A 126 -0.60 6.66 -25.43
CA ASP A 126 -0.87 5.70 -24.37
C ASP A 126 0.30 5.63 -23.42
N VAL A 127 1.54 5.51 -23.91
CA VAL A 127 2.74 5.58 -23.05
C VAL A 127 2.75 6.85 -22.18
N LYS A 128 2.41 8.02 -22.74
CA LYS A 128 2.30 9.27 -21.95
C LYS A 128 1.22 9.19 -20.87
N LYS A 129 0.04 8.64 -21.19
CA LYS A 129 -1.04 8.45 -20.21
C LYS A 129 -0.65 7.49 -19.10
N ILE A 130 0.07 6.43 -19.43
CA ILE A 130 0.53 5.40 -18.50
C ILE A 130 1.55 6.01 -17.54
N ASN A 131 2.53 6.73 -18.08
CA ASN A 131 3.53 7.47 -17.31
C ASN A 131 2.88 8.43 -16.30
N ASN A 132 1.94 9.25 -16.77
CA ASN A 132 1.18 10.15 -15.89
C ASN A 132 0.39 9.38 -14.81
N SER A 133 -0.18 8.22 -15.16
CA SER A 133 -0.94 7.41 -14.22
C SER A 133 -0.07 6.71 -13.18
N ILE A 134 1.16 6.34 -13.54
CA ILE A 134 2.16 5.84 -12.60
C ILE A 134 2.56 6.96 -11.63
N ASP A 135 2.75 8.20 -12.10
CA ASP A 135 3.04 9.34 -11.22
C ASP A 135 1.86 9.68 -10.29
N GLU A 136 0.63 9.66 -10.79
CA GLU A 136 -0.57 9.81 -9.96
C GLU A 136 -0.66 8.71 -8.90
N PHE A 137 -0.39 7.45 -9.28
CA PHE A 137 -0.34 6.32 -8.36
C PHE A 137 0.70 6.54 -7.26
N ARG A 138 1.92 6.94 -7.62
CA ARG A 138 2.99 7.24 -6.67
C ARG A 138 2.62 8.35 -5.69
N ASN A 139 2.00 9.42 -6.18
CA ASN A 139 1.53 10.50 -5.32
C ASN A 139 0.44 10.01 -4.35
N GLY A 140 -0.46 9.14 -4.80
CA GLY A 140 -1.44 8.47 -3.94
C GLY A 140 -0.80 7.59 -2.87
N VAL A 141 0.18 6.78 -3.23
CA VAL A 141 0.97 5.94 -2.31
C VAL A 141 1.64 6.79 -1.23
N LYS A 142 2.28 7.90 -1.62
CA LYS A 142 2.95 8.82 -0.67
C LYS A 142 1.97 9.50 0.27
N ALA A 143 0.81 9.91 -0.23
CA ALA A 143 -0.22 10.54 0.59
C ALA A 143 -0.76 9.61 1.68
N LEU A 144 -0.71 8.29 1.48
CA LEU A 144 -1.11 7.28 2.47
C LEU A 144 0.03 6.88 3.42
N GLY A 145 1.28 7.19 3.06
CA GLY A 145 2.46 6.97 3.89
C GLY A 145 2.74 8.09 4.91
N HIS A 146 1.95 9.16 4.93
CA HIS A 146 2.04 10.29 5.86
C HIS A 146 0.80 10.35 6.77
#